data_AF-Q32D05-F1
#
_entry.id   AF-Q32D05-F1
#
_cell.length_a   1.000
_cell.length_b   1.000
_cell.length_c   1.000
_cell.angle_alpha   90.00
_cell.angle_beta   90.00
_cell.angle_gamma   90.00
#
_symmetry.space_group_name_H-M   'P 1'
#
loop_
_entity.id
_entity.type
_entity.pdbx_description
1 polymer ?
#
loop_
_entity_poly.entity_id
_entity_poly.type
_entity_poly.pdbx_seq_one_letter_code
_entity_poly.pdbx_strand_id
1 'polypeptide(L)'
;MLEAAREARRQGIEAWRTEQEAKPFTFEWNGRIWNAGPNSLGRLYPVVMAAKSDIVRDVMTWSDADNQQVQLTMQELEGLATAMIQAIVDRNDEIYRRQREMKEELSGLDDLASIRAFDVE
;
A
#
# COMPACT_ATOMS: atom_id res chain seq x y z
N MET A 1 -24.15 25.45 -5.34
CA MET A 1 -23.42 24.97 -6.54
C MET A 1 -21.95 24.72 -6.26
N LEU A 2 -21.19 25.69 -5.72
CA LEU A 2 -19.77 25.51 -5.36
C LEU A 2 -19.55 24.31 -4.44
N GLU A 3 -20.27 24.22 -3.32
CA GLU A 3 -20.07 23.14 -2.35
C GLU A 3 -20.40 21.75 -2.92
N ALA A 4 -21.45 21.65 -3.74
CA ALA A 4 -21.77 20.39 -4.42
C ALA A 4 -20.65 19.96 -5.39
N ALA A 5 -19.99 20.91 -6.05
CA ALA A 5 -18.83 20.63 -6.90
C ALA A 5 -17.61 20.24 -6.06
N ARG A 6 -17.37 20.87 -4.90
CA ARG A 6 -16.31 20.46 -3.98
C ARG A 6 -16.55 19.05 -3.47
N GLU A 7 -17.78 18.75 -3.07
CA GLU A 7 -18.13 17.43 -2.55
C GLU A 7 -17.90 16.33 -3.59
N ALA A 8 -18.28 16.56 -4.84
CA ALA A 8 -17.97 15.64 -5.93
C ALA A 8 -16.46 15.41 -6.10
N ARG A 9 -15.64 16.45 -5.92
CA ARG A 9 -14.16 16.33 -5.97
C ARG A 9 -13.58 15.64 -4.75
N ARG A 10 -14.13 15.87 -3.55
CA ARG A 10 -13.75 15.12 -2.33
C ARG A 10 -14.02 13.63 -2.49
N GLN A 11 -15.15 13.25 -3.08
CA GLN A 11 -15.45 11.86 -3.41
C GLN A 11 -14.43 11.28 -4.40
N GLY A 12 -14.02 12.07 -5.40
CA GLY A 12 -12.91 11.71 -6.29
C GLY A 12 -11.61 11.43 -5.53
N ILE A 13 -11.24 12.28 -4.57
CA ILE A 13 -10.05 12.10 -3.71
C ILE A 13 -10.15 10.81 -2.85
N GLU A 14 -11.33 10.48 -2.32
CA GLU A 14 -11.53 9.22 -1.58
C GLU A 14 -11.42 7.99 -2.49
N ALA A 15 -11.97 8.07 -3.69
CA ALA A 15 -11.85 7.00 -4.68
C ALA A 15 -10.40 6.81 -5.11
N TRP A 16 -9.67 7.90 -5.36
CA TRP A 16 -8.23 7.89 -5.64
C TRP A 16 -7.46 7.20 -4.52
N ARG A 17 -7.69 7.59 -3.26
CA ARG A 17 -7.02 6.97 -2.10
C ARG A 17 -7.24 5.46 -2.08
N THR A 18 -8.48 5.03 -2.24
CA THR A 18 -8.85 3.60 -2.26
C THR A 18 -8.10 2.86 -3.37
N GLU A 19 -7.99 3.46 -4.55
CA GLU A 19 -7.23 2.88 -5.67
C GLU A 19 -5.73 2.80 -5.38
N GLN A 20 -5.13 3.86 -4.81
CA GLN A 20 -3.71 3.90 -4.49
C GLN A 20 -3.33 2.88 -3.41
N GLU A 21 -4.12 2.77 -2.35
CA GLU A 21 -3.92 1.79 -1.26
C GLU A 21 -4.08 0.33 -1.77
N ALA A 22 -4.87 0.11 -2.81
CA ALA A 22 -5.07 -1.21 -3.42
C ALA A 22 -3.97 -1.61 -4.43
N LYS A 23 -3.26 -0.64 -5.03
CA LYS A 23 -2.22 -0.92 -6.04
C LYS A 23 -1.09 -1.77 -5.44
N PRO A 24 -0.59 -2.80 -6.15
CA PRO A 24 0.63 -3.48 -5.75
C PRO A 24 1.84 -2.54 -5.90
N PHE A 25 2.90 -2.81 -5.14
CA PHE A 25 4.17 -2.10 -5.23
C PHE A 25 5.30 -3.02 -4.77
N THR A 26 6.53 -2.53 -4.83
CA THR A 26 7.71 -3.27 -4.38
C THR A 26 8.48 -2.50 -3.32
N PHE A 27 9.24 -3.21 -2.50
CA PHE A 27 10.15 -2.64 -1.51
C PHE A 27 11.43 -3.47 -1.42
N GLU A 28 12.51 -2.87 -0.97
CA GLU A 28 13.78 -3.55 -0.76
C GLU A 28 13.89 -4.07 0.69
N TRP A 29 14.27 -5.33 0.84
CA TRP A 29 14.64 -5.91 2.13
C TRP A 29 15.66 -7.01 1.94
N ASN A 30 16.70 -6.99 2.78
CA ASN A 30 17.78 -7.98 2.75
C ASN A 30 18.44 -8.14 1.36
N GLY A 31 18.68 -7.02 0.66
CA GLY A 31 19.31 -6.98 -0.66
C GLY A 31 18.46 -7.55 -1.81
N ARG A 32 17.15 -7.74 -1.60
CA ARG A 32 16.21 -8.19 -2.62
C ARG A 32 14.99 -7.28 -2.69
N ILE A 33 14.36 -7.23 -3.86
CA ILE A 33 13.13 -6.49 -4.09
C ILE A 33 11.95 -7.47 -3.94
N TRP A 34 11.00 -7.14 -3.09
CA TRP A 34 9.84 -7.99 -2.79
C TRP A 34 8.54 -7.30 -3.18
N ASN A 35 7.55 -8.09 -3.60
CA ASN A 35 6.18 -7.60 -3.77
C ASN A 35 5.57 -7.22 -2.41
N ALA A 36 4.91 -6.08 -2.34
CA ALA A 36 4.16 -5.58 -1.19
C ALA A 36 2.75 -5.16 -1.58
N GLY A 37 2.00 -4.68 -0.59
CA GLY A 37 0.58 -4.33 -0.71
C GLY A 37 -0.31 -5.35 -0.02
N PRO A 38 -1.62 -5.06 0.08
CA PRO A 38 -2.57 -5.86 0.86
C PRO A 38 -2.64 -7.32 0.39
N ASN A 39 -2.55 -7.55 -0.92
CA ASN A 39 -2.56 -8.91 -1.49
C ASN A 39 -1.30 -9.71 -1.14
N SER A 40 -0.12 -9.08 -1.17
CA SER A 40 1.15 -9.73 -0.84
C SER A 40 1.20 -10.11 0.63
N LEU A 41 0.78 -9.20 1.50
CA LEU A 41 0.71 -9.43 2.94
C LEU A 41 -0.32 -10.51 3.30
N GLY A 42 -1.50 -10.48 2.67
CA GLY A 42 -2.55 -11.50 2.84
C GLY A 42 -2.12 -12.91 2.42
N ARG A 43 -1.19 -13.03 1.46
CA ARG A 43 -0.59 -14.32 1.08
C ARG A 43 0.53 -14.75 2.02
N LEU A 44 1.30 -13.80 2.55
CA LEU A 44 2.44 -14.08 3.41
C LEU A 44 2.01 -14.54 4.81
N TYR A 45 0.93 -13.97 5.36
CA TYR A 45 0.48 -14.31 6.71
C TYR A 45 0.21 -15.80 6.94
N PRO A 46 -0.55 -16.52 6.09
CA PRO A 46 -0.72 -17.97 6.25
C PRO A 46 0.59 -18.75 6.23
N VAL A 47 1.59 -18.31 5.44
CA VAL A 47 2.90 -18.97 5.37
C VAL A 47 3.67 -18.78 6.67
N VAL A 48 3.69 -17.55 7.21
CA VAL A 48 4.29 -17.26 8.53
C VAL A 48 3.62 -18.08 9.62
N MET A 49 2.28 -18.13 9.63
CA MET A 49 1.54 -18.89 10.64
C MET A 49 1.75 -20.40 10.55
N ALA A 50 1.80 -20.96 9.33
CA ALA A 50 2.10 -22.37 9.13
C ALA A 50 3.52 -22.72 9.61
N ALA A 51 4.49 -21.86 9.33
CA ALA A 51 5.87 -22.04 9.79
C ALA A 51 6.01 -21.97 11.32
N LYS A 52 5.12 -21.27 12.04
CA LYS A 52 5.11 -21.21 13.53
C LYS A 52 4.66 -22.49 14.20
N SER A 53 3.88 -23.30 13.49
CA SER A 53 3.14 -24.40 14.09
C SER A 53 3.91 -25.73 14.17
N ASP A 54 5.22 -25.73 13.87
CA ASP A 54 6.03 -26.95 13.61
C ASP A 54 5.46 -27.88 12.51
N ILE A 55 4.37 -27.50 11.85
CA ILE A 55 3.72 -28.28 10.79
C ILE A 55 4.59 -28.31 9.52
N VAL A 56 5.58 -27.42 9.38
CA VAL A 56 6.36 -27.26 8.15
C VAL A 56 7.87 -27.17 8.42
N ARG A 57 8.65 -27.49 7.38
CA ARG A 57 10.13 -27.53 7.28
C ARG A 57 10.80 -26.26 7.83
N ASP A 58 12.05 -26.41 8.31
CA ASP A 58 12.93 -25.32 8.80
C ASP A 58 13.11 -24.14 7.82
N VAL A 59 12.84 -24.39 6.53
CA VAL A 59 12.98 -23.46 5.43
C VAL A 59 11.70 -23.48 4.60
N MET A 60 11.22 -22.28 4.27
CA MET A 60 10.10 -22.04 3.37
C MET A 60 10.58 -21.35 2.10
N THR A 61 9.87 -21.58 0.98
CA THR A 61 10.16 -20.88 -0.27
C THR A 61 9.16 -19.75 -0.47
N TRP A 62 9.68 -18.53 -0.64
CA TRP A 62 8.90 -17.36 -1.02
C TRP A 62 9.49 -16.73 -2.28
N SER A 63 8.66 -16.14 -3.14
CA SER A 63 9.13 -15.51 -4.37
C SER A 63 9.36 -14.02 -4.18
N ASP A 64 10.48 -13.52 -4.69
CA ASP A 64 10.74 -12.09 -4.77
C ASP A 64 9.96 -11.41 -5.91
N ALA A 65 10.17 -10.12 -6.15
CA ALA A 65 9.44 -9.36 -7.16
C ALA A 65 9.69 -9.84 -8.59
N ASP A 66 10.86 -10.44 -8.84
CA ASP A 66 11.25 -11.00 -10.14
C ASP A 66 10.80 -12.46 -10.31
N ASN A 67 9.99 -12.97 -9.36
CA ASN A 67 9.55 -14.37 -9.28
C ASN A 67 10.70 -15.36 -9.05
N GLN A 68 11.84 -14.93 -8.51
CA GLN A 68 12.88 -15.86 -8.09
C GLN A 68 12.47 -16.51 -6.76
N GLN A 69 12.59 -17.83 -6.71
CA GLN A 69 12.32 -18.59 -5.49
C GLN A 69 13.47 -18.42 -4.50
N VAL A 70 13.16 -17.86 -3.34
CA VAL A 70 14.11 -17.64 -2.25
C VAL A 70 13.75 -18.56 -1.10
N GLN A 71 14.75 -19.31 -0.63
CA GLN A 71 14.65 -20.06 0.62
C GLN A 71 14.83 -19.11 1.78
N LEU A 72 13.82 -19.04 2.66
CA LEU A 72 13.83 -18.23 3.86
C LEU A 72 13.69 -19.16 5.06
N THR A 73 14.56 -18.96 6.05
CA THR A 73 14.37 -19.49 7.39
C THR A 73 13.11 -18.89 8.03
N MET A 74 12.67 -19.50 9.12
CA MET A 74 11.54 -18.98 9.88
C MET A 74 11.74 -17.51 10.31
N GLN A 75 12.94 -17.20 10.83
CA GLN A 75 13.28 -15.84 11.27
C GLN A 75 13.27 -14.85 10.10
N GLU A 76 13.77 -15.25 8.93
CA GLU A 76 13.75 -14.39 7.74
C GLU A 76 12.33 -14.18 7.21
N LEU A 77 11.45 -15.19 7.32
CA LEU A 77 10.06 -15.05 6.93
C LEU A 77 9.30 -14.06 7.84
N GLU A 78 9.53 -14.11 9.16
CA GLU A 78 9.01 -13.11 10.10
C GLU A 78 9.60 -11.71 9.84
N GLY A 79 10.89 -11.64 9.53
CA GLY A 79 11.57 -10.41 9.14
C GLY A 79 10.97 -9.80 7.87
N LEU A 80 10.72 -10.62 6.85
CA LEU A 80 10.07 -10.21 5.61
C LEU A 80 8.66 -9.68 5.87
N ALA A 81 7.87 -10.38 6.70
CA ALA A 81 6.52 -9.95 7.05
C ALA A 81 6.52 -8.60 7.78
N THR A 82 7.44 -8.42 8.74
CA THR A 82 7.60 -7.18 9.48
C THR A 82 8.00 -6.03 8.56
N ALA A 83 8.98 -6.25 7.66
CA ALA A 83 9.43 -5.25 6.71
C ALA A 83 8.33 -4.88 5.70
N MET A 84 7.54 -5.86 5.23
CA MET A 84 6.40 -5.61 4.35
C MET A 84 5.30 -4.78 5.04
N ILE A 85 5.00 -5.07 6.31
CA ILE A 85 4.05 -4.28 7.10
C ILE A 85 4.53 -2.83 7.20
N GLN A 86 5.81 -2.62 7.53
CA GLN A 86 6.37 -1.27 7.60
C GLN A 86 6.28 -0.55 6.25
N ALA A 87 6.64 -1.21 5.16
CA ALA A 87 6.54 -0.63 3.81
C ALA A 87 5.10 -0.25 3.43
N ILE A 88 4.10 -1.06 3.85
CA ILE A 88 2.68 -0.74 3.63
C ILE A 88 2.25 0.47 4.47
N VAL A 89 2.67 0.54 5.75
CA VAL A 89 2.38 1.69 6.62
C VAL A 89 2.97 2.97 6.04
N ASP A 90 4.25 2.96 5.67
CA ASP A 90 4.93 4.13 5.12
C ASP A 90 4.26 4.64 3.84
N ARG A 91 3.86 3.72 2.95
CA ARG A 91 3.15 4.06 1.72
C ARG A 91 1.75 4.61 1.99
N ASN A 92 1.00 4.01 2.92
CA ASN A 92 -0.34 4.48 3.27
C ASN A 92 -0.28 5.86 3.93
N ASP A 93 0.74 6.14 4.73
CA ASP A 93 0.98 7.45 5.33
C ASP A 93 1.27 8.52 4.27
N GLU A 94 2.04 8.18 3.23
CA GLU A 94 2.27 9.05 2.08
C GLU A 94 0.97 9.36 1.32
N ILE A 95 0.18 8.34 1.01
CA ILE A 95 -1.13 8.48 0.35
C ILE A 95 -2.06 9.35 1.21
N TYR A 96 -2.07 9.16 2.52
CA TYR A 96 -2.87 9.96 3.44
C TYR A 96 -2.45 11.43 3.47
N ARG A 97 -1.15 11.73 3.49
CA ARG A 97 -0.66 13.11 3.39
C ARG A 97 -1.10 13.76 2.09
N ARG A 98 -0.93 13.08 0.96
CA ARG A 98 -1.34 13.60 -0.36
C ARG A 98 -2.85 13.81 -0.45
N GLN A 99 -3.66 12.89 0.11
CA GLN A 99 -5.10 13.09 0.24
C GLN A 99 -5.44 14.40 1.00
N ARG A 100 -4.73 14.67 2.10
CA ARG A 100 -4.96 15.89 2.89
C ARG A 100 -4.59 17.15 2.12
N GLU A 101 -3.43 17.15 1.46
CA GLU A 101 -2.98 18.25 0.61
C GLU A 101 -4.02 18.57 -0.47
N MET A 102 -4.50 17.55 -1.20
CA MET A 102 -5.53 17.75 -2.22
C MET A 102 -6.84 18.32 -1.64
N LYS A 103 -7.26 17.88 -0.46
CA LYS A 103 -8.45 18.43 0.21
C LYS A 103 -8.26 19.88 0.64
N GLU A 104 -7.07 20.23 1.11
CA GLU A 104 -6.72 21.59 1.52
C GLU A 104 -6.66 22.52 0.29
N GLU A 105 -5.99 22.11 -0.79
CA GLU A 105 -5.96 22.84 -2.08
C GLU A 105 -7.38 23.06 -2.63
N LEU A 106 -8.19 21.99 -2.70
CA LEU A 106 -9.58 22.05 -3.15
C LEU A 106 -10.42 23.00 -2.28
N SER A 107 -10.15 23.08 -0.97
CA SER A 107 -10.88 23.98 -0.07
C SER A 107 -10.56 25.45 -0.32
N GLY A 108 -9.36 25.76 -0.81
CA GLY A 108 -8.90 27.12 -1.10
C GLY A 108 -9.34 27.71 -2.45
N LEU A 109 -10.02 26.95 -3.32
CA LEU A 109 -10.51 27.44 -4.62
C LEU A 109 -11.81 28.24 -4.45
N ASP A 110 -11.99 29.40 -5.07
CA ASP A 110 -13.18 30.25 -4.84
C ASP A 110 -14.21 30.27 -5.96
N ASP A 111 -13.90 29.67 -7.11
CA ASP A 111 -14.78 29.67 -8.28
C ASP A 111 -15.14 28.27 -8.78
N LEU A 112 -16.29 28.18 -9.44
CA LEU A 112 -16.86 26.91 -9.88
C LEU A 112 -16.03 26.24 -10.97
N ALA A 113 -15.37 27.01 -11.84
CA ALA A 113 -14.59 26.46 -12.93
C ALA A 113 -13.33 25.79 -12.40
N SER A 114 -12.61 26.45 -11.50
CA SER A 114 -11.42 25.89 -10.83
C SER A 114 -11.77 24.66 -9.99
N ILE A 115 -12.84 24.70 -9.19
CA ILE A 115 -13.28 23.52 -8.41
C ILE A 115 -13.58 22.34 -9.34
N ARG A 116 -14.26 22.58 -10.46
CA ARG A 116 -14.57 21.52 -11.42
C ARG A 116 -13.34 21.03 -12.18
N ALA A 117 -12.34 21.87 -12.39
CA ALA A 117 -11.09 21.51 -13.06
C ALA A 117 -10.03 20.94 -12.11
N PHE A 118 -10.28 20.93 -10.78
CA PHE A 118 -9.34 20.42 -9.80
C PHE A 118 -8.99 18.97 -10.10
N ASP A 119 -7.70 18.74 -10.22
CA ASP A 119 -7.13 17.47 -10.61
C ASP A 119 -6.94 16.55 -9.40
N VAL A 120 -7.20 15.26 -9.57
CA VAL A 120 -7.12 14.28 -8.49
C VAL A 120 -6.09 13.23 -8.88
N GLU A 121 -4.84 13.55 -8.57
CA GLU A 121 -3.65 12.75 -8.90
C GLU A 121 -2.67 12.65 -7.72
#